data_AF-A0A940NG53-F1
#
_entry.id   AF-A0A940NG53-F1
#
_cell.length_a   1.000
_cell.length_b   1.000
_cell.length_c   1.000
_cell.angle_alpha   90.00
_cell.angle_beta   90.00
_cell.angle_gamma   90.00
#
_symmetry.space_group_name_H-M   'P 1'
#
loop_
_entity.id
_entity.type
_entity.pdbx_description
1 polymer ?
#
loop_
_entity_poly.entity_id
_entity_poly.type
_entity_poly.pdbx_seq_one_letter_code
_entity_poly.pdbx_strand_id
1 'polypeptide(L)'
;MNRLIGYSVVAASFWLLPSAMAAWTPFGNEVTVYMLSCDGEQANGVCHGTEKTDAPMTYKVLVDQHSVSYWRTDDADQPQRFPYCSVRDTRSWWCQWDDNEVPRARFGMVGGKYVEVATCMSVTTTQLFYQVPMWRWWLVRLHEKFA
;
A
#
# COMPACT_ATOMS: atom_id res chain seq x y z
N MET A 1 -5.89 -59.62 24.23
CA MET A 1 -6.03 -58.48 25.17
C MET A 1 -4.92 -57.49 24.84
N ASN A 2 -5.10 -56.63 23.85
CA ASN A 2 -5.75 -55.31 23.89
C ASN A 2 -4.89 -54.23 24.54
N ARG A 3 -4.69 -53.13 23.79
CA ARG A 3 -4.09 -51.81 24.11
C ARG A 3 -2.60 -51.70 23.72
N LEU A 4 -2.14 -50.79 22.87
CA LEU A 4 -2.70 -49.58 22.25
C LEU A 4 -1.99 -49.34 20.91
N ILE A 5 -2.61 -49.81 19.83
CA ILE A 5 -2.40 -49.27 18.47
C ILE A 5 -3.22 -47.97 18.47
N GLY A 6 -2.59 -46.84 18.77
CA GLY A 6 -3.36 -45.61 19.04
C GLY A 6 -2.58 -44.31 18.99
N TYR A 7 -1.43 -44.25 18.32
CA TYR A 7 -0.65 -43.01 18.23
C TYR A 7 -0.09 -42.67 16.83
N SER A 8 -0.49 -43.37 15.77
CA SER A 8 0.09 -43.16 14.44
C SER A 8 -0.84 -42.51 13.41
N VAL A 9 -2.04 -42.04 13.78
CA VAL A 9 -2.99 -41.46 12.81
C VAL A 9 -3.02 -39.93 12.82
N VAL A 10 -2.41 -39.25 13.79
CA VAL A 10 -2.50 -37.77 13.89
C VAL A 10 -1.41 -37.03 13.09
N ALA A 11 -0.35 -37.71 12.64
CA ALA A 11 0.78 -37.06 11.96
C ALA A 11 0.65 -36.96 10.42
N ALA A 12 -0.34 -37.62 9.81
CA ALA A 12 -0.48 -37.70 8.35
C ALA A 12 -1.50 -36.71 7.74
N SER A 13 -2.17 -35.89 8.55
CA SER A 13 -3.18 -34.92 8.06
C SER A 13 -2.65 -33.51 7.82
N PHE A 14 -1.42 -33.19 8.22
CA PHE A 14 -0.86 -31.84 8.04
C PHE A 14 -0.06 -31.62 6.75
N TRP A 15 0.10 -32.66 5.91
CA TRP A 15 0.88 -32.60 4.65
C TRP A 15 0.01 -32.57 3.39
N LEU A 16 -1.31 -32.43 3.53
CA LEU A 16 -2.25 -32.26 2.42
C LEU A 16 -3.10 -31.00 2.62
N LEU A 17 -2.49 -29.93 3.14
CA LEU A 17 -3.06 -28.60 2.91
C LEU A 17 -2.85 -28.29 1.43
N PRO A 18 -3.93 -28.16 0.64
CA PRO A 18 -3.78 -27.84 -0.76
C PRO A 18 -3.13 -26.46 -0.84
N SER A 19 -2.00 -26.39 -1.56
CA SER A 19 -1.42 -25.15 -2.09
C SER A 19 -2.38 -24.35 -2.99
N ALA A 20 -3.65 -24.80 -3.11
CA ALA A 20 -4.73 -24.13 -3.81
C ALA A 20 -5.35 -22.95 -3.03
N MET A 21 -4.95 -22.66 -1.78
CA MET A 21 -5.35 -21.40 -1.11
C MET A 21 -4.56 -20.17 -1.59
N ALA A 22 -3.78 -20.28 -2.67
CA ALA A 22 -3.22 -19.13 -3.39
C ALA A 22 -4.06 -18.71 -4.60
N ALA A 23 -5.06 -19.50 -4.99
CA ALA A 23 -5.96 -19.17 -6.09
C ALA A 23 -7.16 -18.40 -5.53
N TRP A 24 -7.20 -17.09 -5.80
CA TRP A 24 -8.27 -16.13 -5.51
C TRP A 24 -8.20 -15.40 -4.17
N THR A 25 -7.14 -14.63 -3.98
CA THR A 25 -7.34 -13.32 -3.33
C THR A 25 -7.92 -12.37 -4.38
N PRO A 26 -9.12 -11.79 -4.18
CA PRO A 26 -9.71 -10.82 -5.11
C PRO A 26 -8.88 -9.52 -5.24
N PHE A 27 -7.85 -9.36 -4.41
CA PHE A 27 -6.99 -8.18 -4.29
C PHE A 27 -5.64 -8.31 -5.02
N GLY A 28 -5.44 -9.30 -5.89
CA GLY A 28 -4.15 -9.48 -6.58
C GLY A 28 -3.69 -8.27 -7.40
N ASN A 29 -4.63 -7.40 -7.76
CA ASN A 29 -4.42 -6.16 -8.50
C ASN A 29 -4.61 -4.89 -7.65
N GLU A 30 -4.82 -5.01 -6.35
CA GLU A 30 -5.05 -3.88 -5.45
C GLU A 30 -3.90 -3.71 -4.46
N VAL A 31 -3.51 -2.46 -4.22
CA VAL A 31 -2.45 -2.09 -3.28
C VAL A 31 -2.89 -0.90 -2.45
N THR A 32 -2.91 -1.04 -1.13
CA THR A 32 -3.17 0.06 -0.20
C THR A 32 -1.87 0.65 0.33
N VAL A 33 -1.71 1.96 0.21
CA VAL A 33 -0.59 2.73 0.70
C VAL A 33 -1.01 3.42 2.00
N TYR A 34 -0.25 3.16 3.06
CA TYR A 34 -0.42 3.78 4.36
C TYR A 34 0.65 4.85 4.54
N MET A 35 0.24 6.06 4.85
CA MET A 35 1.15 7.20 5.00
C MET A 35 0.97 7.85 6.38
N LEU A 36 2.07 8.33 6.93
CA LEU A 36 2.09 9.18 8.11
C LEU A 36 2.70 10.53 7.75
N SER A 37 2.28 11.57 8.44
CA SER A 37 2.97 12.87 8.48
C SER A 37 3.63 13.10 9.83
N CYS A 38 4.64 13.97 9.84
CA CYS A 38 5.34 14.41 11.05
C CYS A 38 5.20 15.93 11.16
N ASP A 39 4.75 16.43 12.31
CA ASP A 39 4.67 17.88 12.57
C ASP A 39 6.01 18.49 13.04
N GLY A 40 6.98 17.65 13.40
CA GLY A 40 8.34 18.03 13.80
C GLY A 40 9.40 17.73 12.74
N GLU A 41 10.66 17.75 13.15
CA GLU A 41 11.77 17.42 12.26
C GLU A 41 11.85 15.91 12.01
N GLN A 42 11.98 15.52 10.75
CA GLN A 42 12.27 14.14 10.39
C GLN A 42 13.78 13.96 10.20
N ALA A 43 14.43 13.20 11.07
CA ALA A 43 15.85 12.88 10.98
C ALA A 43 16.05 11.37 10.85
N ASN A 44 16.73 10.93 9.80
CA ASN A 44 17.04 9.51 9.56
C ASN A 44 15.80 8.57 9.59
N GLY A 45 14.64 9.06 9.16
CA GLY A 45 13.39 8.28 9.15
C GLY A 45 12.69 8.19 10.52
N VAL A 46 13.15 8.95 11.52
CA VAL A 46 12.49 9.11 12.82
C VAL A 46 11.84 10.49 12.88
N CYS A 47 10.55 10.54 13.26
CA CYS A 47 9.84 11.77 13.52
C CYS A 47 10.17 12.27 14.93
N HIS A 48 10.74 13.48 15.06
CA HIS A 48 10.96 14.18 16.32
C HIS A 48 9.79 15.13 16.63
N GLY A 49 8.58 14.58 16.60
CA GLY A 49 7.33 15.31 16.82
C GLY A 49 6.17 14.34 17.00
N THR A 50 4.96 14.82 16.78
CA THR A 50 3.74 14.01 16.74
C THR A 50 3.55 13.46 15.33
N GLU A 51 3.49 12.13 15.23
CA GLU A 51 3.07 11.47 14.00
C GLU A 51 1.56 11.57 13.86
N LYS A 52 1.10 11.87 12.64
CA LYS A 52 -0.32 11.87 12.30
C LYS A 52 -0.63 10.92 11.16
N THR A 53 -1.79 10.29 11.20
CA THR A 53 -2.25 9.39 10.15
C THR A 53 -2.87 10.17 9.00
N ASP A 54 -2.47 9.82 7.77
CA ASP A 54 -3.23 10.19 6.58
C ASP A 54 -4.22 9.07 6.20
N ALA A 55 -5.27 9.44 5.48
CA ALA A 55 -6.27 8.49 5.01
C ALA A 55 -5.64 7.54 3.96
N PRO A 56 -5.64 6.21 4.18
CA PRO A 56 -4.95 5.29 3.28
C PRO A 56 -5.53 5.36 1.87
N MET A 57 -4.66 5.39 0.87
CA MET A 57 -5.03 5.37 -0.54
C MET A 57 -4.90 3.95 -1.09
N THR A 58 -5.94 3.46 -1.76
CA THR A 58 -5.90 2.16 -2.44
C THR A 58 -5.86 2.36 -3.93
N TYR A 59 -4.97 1.62 -4.59
CA TYR A 59 -4.76 1.63 -6.03
C TYR A 59 -5.13 0.27 -6.61
N LYS A 60 -5.95 0.27 -7.65
CA LYS A 60 -6.30 -0.90 -8.45
C LYS A 60 -5.67 -0.79 -9.81
N VAL A 61 -4.84 -1.77 -10.14
CA VAL A 61 -4.01 -1.79 -11.35
C VAL A 61 -4.53 -2.86 -12.31
N LEU A 62 -5.15 -2.44 -13.41
CA LEU A 62 -5.56 -3.32 -14.49
C LEU A 62 -4.45 -3.35 -15.54
N VAL A 63 -3.55 -4.33 -15.43
CA VAL A 63 -2.37 -4.47 -16.30
C VAL A 63 -2.78 -4.61 -17.77
N ASP A 64 -3.76 -5.46 -18.07
CA ASP A 64 -4.24 -5.70 -19.44
C ASP A 64 -4.84 -4.45 -20.10
N GLN A 65 -5.33 -3.51 -19.29
CA GLN A 65 -5.95 -2.25 -19.74
C GLN A 65 -4.99 -1.06 -19.60
N HIS A 66 -3.75 -1.27 -19.16
CA HIS A 66 -2.77 -0.23 -18.82
C HIS A 66 -3.36 0.90 -17.98
N SER A 67 -4.15 0.54 -16.97
CA SER A 67 -4.92 1.53 -16.23
C SER A 67 -4.85 1.36 -14.73
N VAL A 68 -4.81 2.49 -14.04
CA VAL A 68 -4.79 2.55 -12.58
C VAL A 68 -5.96 3.42 -12.13
N SER A 69 -6.76 2.88 -11.24
CA SER A 69 -7.75 3.64 -10.48
C SER A 69 -7.34 3.69 -9.03
N TYR A 70 -7.76 4.72 -8.31
CA TYR A 70 -7.47 4.87 -6.90
C TYR A 70 -8.69 5.43 -6.15
N TRP A 71 -8.75 5.15 -4.86
CA TRP A 71 -9.73 5.73 -3.95
C TRP A 71 -9.10 5.87 -2.58
N ARG A 72 -9.66 6.79 -1.79
CA ARG A 72 -9.25 6.99 -0.41
C ARG A 72 -10.16 6.16 0.50
N THR A 73 -9.65 5.70 1.64
CA THR A 73 -10.40 4.81 2.53
C THR A 73 -11.64 5.48 3.16
N ASP A 74 -11.62 6.81 3.31
CA ASP A 74 -12.75 7.64 3.77
C ASP A 74 -13.78 7.94 2.64
N ASP A 75 -13.39 7.81 1.38
CA ASP A 75 -14.21 8.06 0.19
C ASP A 75 -14.03 6.93 -0.84
N ALA A 76 -14.45 5.72 -0.44
CA ALA A 76 -14.29 4.52 -1.25
C ALA A 76 -15.35 4.40 -2.37
N ASP A 77 -16.45 5.16 -2.29
CA ASP A 77 -17.58 5.06 -3.21
C ASP A 77 -17.32 5.77 -4.55
N GLN A 78 -16.28 6.62 -4.62
CA GLN A 78 -15.93 7.36 -5.82
C GLN A 78 -14.49 7.07 -6.30
N PRO A 79 -14.23 5.87 -6.86
CA PRO A 79 -12.93 5.56 -7.42
C PRO A 79 -12.61 6.46 -8.61
N GLN A 80 -11.45 7.10 -8.55
CA GLN A 80 -10.94 7.96 -9.61
C GLN A 80 -9.96 7.19 -10.48
N ARG A 81 -9.96 7.46 -11.79
CA ARG A 81 -9.06 6.83 -12.74
C ARG A 81 -8.00 7.81 -13.20
N PHE A 82 -6.74 7.40 -13.18
CA PHE A 82 -5.66 8.19 -13.75
C PHE A 82 -5.75 8.20 -15.28
N PRO A 83 -5.58 9.36 -15.93
CA PRO A 83 -5.73 9.48 -17.38
C PRO A 83 -4.51 8.93 -18.15
N TYR A 84 -3.29 9.13 -17.65
CA TYR A 84 -2.07 8.75 -18.36
C TYR A 84 -1.20 7.82 -17.52
N CYS A 85 -1.24 6.52 -17.81
CA CYS A 85 -0.47 5.51 -17.06
C CYS A 85 0.42 4.64 -17.94
N SER A 86 1.62 4.35 -17.44
CA SER A 86 2.50 3.29 -17.92
C SER A 86 2.52 2.18 -16.87
N VAL A 87 1.91 1.03 -17.19
CA VAL A 87 1.78 -0.10 -16.28
C VAL A 87 2.65 -1.24 -16.78
N ARG A 88 3.61 -1.68 -15.96
CA ARG A 88 4.39 -2.90 -16.22
C ARG A 88 3.80 -4.10 -15.50
N ASP A 89 3.49 -3.91 -14.22
CA ASP A 89 2.86 -4.90 -13.35
C ASP A 89 2.16 -4.19 -12.17
N THR A 90 1.54 -4.96 -11.28
CA THR A 90 0.79 -4.43 -10.13
C THR A 90 1.66 -3.70 -9.10
N ARG A 91 2.98 -3.95 -9.10
CA ARG A 91 3.97 -3.34 -8.20
C ARG A 91 4.86 -2.31 -8.88
N SER A 92 4.70 -2.13 -10.19
CA SER A 92 5.53 -1.29 -11.05
C SER A 92 4.67 -0.57 -12.08
N TRP A 93 4.28 0.66 -11.77
CA TRP A 93 3.47 1.51 -12.64
C TRP A 93 3.72 2.97 -12.35
N TRP A 94 3.43 3.83 -13.32
CA TRP A 94 3.55 5.27 -13.23
C TRP A 94 2.35 5.94 -13.88
N CYS A 95 1.80 6.96 -13.23
CA CYS A 95 0.67 7.73 -13.72
C CYS A 95 0.91 9.23 -13.59
N GLN A 96 0.25 10.00 -14.45
CA GLN A 96 0.24 11.47 -14.51
C GLN A 96 -1.21 11.96 -14.64
N TRP A 97 -1.51 13.12 -14.04
CA TRP A 97 -2.82 13.78 -14.13
C TRP A 97 -3.01 14.51 -15.46
N ASP A 98 -2.00 15.24 -15.90
CA ASP A 98 -1.98 15.91 -17.19
C ASP A 98 -0.55 15.85 -17.77
N ASP A 99 -0.43 15.86 -19.09
CA ASP A 99 0.86 16.00 -19.79
C ASP A 99 1.40 17.45 -19.70
N ASN A 100 0.49 18.41 -19.43
CA ASN A 100 0.76 19.85 -19.43
C ASN A 100 0.80 20.52 -18.04
N GLU A 101 0.50 19.82 -16.95
CA GLU A 101 0.61 20.40 -15.60
C GLU A 101 2.08 20.63 -15.22
N VAL A 102 2.43 21.88 -14.90
CA VAL A 102 3.71 22.27 -14.30
C VAL A 102 3.43 22.68 -12.85
N PRO A 103 4.00 22.01 -11.83
CA PRO A 103 5.00 20.94 -11.89
C PRO A 103 4.43 19.62 -12.42
N ARG A 104 5.18 18.92 -13.29
CA ARG A 104 4.81 17.56 -13.71
C ARG A 104 4.99 16.62 -12.53
N ALA A 105 3.91 16.34 -11.82
CA ALA A 105 3.87 15.36 -10.75
C ALA A 105 3.60 13.97 -11.35
N ARG A 106 4.50 13.02 -11.05
CA ARG A 106 4.36 11.61 -11.41
C ARG A 106 4.15 10.81 -10.14
N PHE A 107 3.12 9.98 -10.14
CA PHE A 107 2.75 9.12 -9.02
C PHE A 107 2.89 7.69 -9.48
N GLY A 108 3.47 6.82 -8.67
CA GLY A 108 3.74 5.47 -9.12
C GLY A 108 4.14 4.53 -8.04
N MET A 109 4.22 3.26 -8.42
CA MET A 109 4.82 2.21 -7.64
C MET A 109 6.10 1.77 -8.33
N VAL A 110 7.18 1.65 -7.57
CA VAL A 110 8.47 1.14 -8.03
C VAL A 110 8.90 0.00 -7.11
N GLY A 111 8.85 -1.23 -7.61
CA GLY A 111 9.23 -2.40 -6.81
C GLY A 111 8.39 -2.57 -5.54
N GLY A 112 7.11 -2.19 -5.58
CA GLY A 112 6.20 -2.30 -4.43
C GLY A 112 6.25 -1.13 -3.45
N LYS A 113 7.05 -0.09 -3.71
CA LYS A 113 7.06 1.15 -2.92
C LYS A 113 6.38 2.28 -3.68
N TYR A 114 5.56 3.05 -2.98
CA TYR A 114 4.95 4.24 -3.53
C TYR A 114 6.01 5.33 -3.69
N VAL A 115 6.01 5.98 -4.86
CA VAL A 115 6.93 7.04 -5.20
C VAL A 115 6.14 8.17 -5.85
N GLU A 116 6.35 9.36 -5.33
CA GLU A 116 5.83 10.60 -5.89
C GLU A 116 7.02 11.47 -6.31
N VAL A 117 7.04 11.88 -7.58
CA VAL A 117 8.08 12.72 -8.15
C VAL A 117 7.43 13.98 -8.70
N ALA A 118 7.54 15.09 -7.97
CA ALA A 118 7.20 16.43 -8.47
C ALA A 118 8.44 17.03 -9.14
N THR A 119 8.43 17.21 -10.47
CA THR A 119 9.63 17.62 -11.22
C THR A 119 9.93 19.12 -11.23
N CYS A 120 9.14 19.97 -10.57
CA CYS A 120 9.48 21.39 -10.46
C CYS A 120 9.16 21.96 -9.08
N MET A 121 10.06 21.84 -8.11
CA MET A 121 10.32 22.91 -7.14
C MET A 121 11.78 22.84 -6.71
N SER A 122 12.50 23.95 -6.84
CA SER A 122 13.79 24.26 -6.20
C SER A 122 13.67 24.41 -4.68
N VAL A 123 12.66 23.79 -4.08
CA VAL A 123 12.38 23.79 -2.66
C VAL A 123 12.54 22.36 -2.23
N THR A 124 13.50 22.11 -1.35
CA THR A 124 13.63 20.90 -0.55
C THR A 124 12.24 20.44 -0.17
N THR A 125 11.72 19.43 -0.88
CA THR A 125 10.44 18.82 -0.59
C THR A 125 10.61 18.15 0.75
N THR A 126 10.29 18.87 1.82
CA THR A 126 10.03 18.29 3.12
C THR A 126 9.03 17.18 2.82
N GLN A 127 9.43 15.92 2.96
CA GLN A 127 8.55 14.77 2.78
C GLN A 127 7.44 14.91 3.82
N LEU A 128 6.36 15.61 3.47
CA LEU A 128 5.24 15.86 4.37
C LEU A 128 4.60 14.53 4.79
N PHE A 129 4.67 13.54 3.90
CA PHE A 129 4.14 12.21 4.11
C PHE A 129 5.17 11.15 3.73
N TYR A 130 5.26 10.10 4.54
CA TYR A 130 6.11 8.95 4.27
C TYR A 130 5.34 7.65 4.43
N GLN A 131 5.64 6.69 3.55
CA GLN A 131 4.97 5.39 3.54
C GLN A 131 5.42 4.54 4.74
N VAL A 132 4.47 3.89 5.40
CA VAL A 132 4.69 2.99 6.52
C VAL A 132 3.98 1.65 6.31
N PRO A 133 4.38 0.58 7.03
CA PRO A 133 3.58 -0.64 7.06
C PRO A 133 2.25 -0.43 7.81
N MET A 134 1.22 -1.20 7.42
CA MET A 134 -0.14 -1.14 7.96
C MET A 134 -0.18 -1.18 9.50
N TRP A 135 0.61 -2.06 10.14
CA TRP A 135 0.61 -2.19 11.59
C TRP A 135 1.07 -0.91 12.29
N ARG A 136 2.05 -0.19 11.74
CA ARG A 136 2.54 1.08 12.31
C ARG A 136 1.48 2.16 12.18
N TRP A 137 0.81 2.21 11.03
CA TRP A 137 -0.29 3.13 10.81
C TRP A 137 -1.41 2.93 11.84
N TRP A 138 -1.80 1.68 12.11
CA TRP A 138 -2.83 1.39 13.13
C TRP A 138 -2.41 1.79 14.54
N LEU A 139 -1.13 1.60 14.92
CA LEU A 139 -0.63 2.04 16.22
C LEU A 139 -0.78 3.55 16.40
N VAL A 140 -0.36 4.34 15.40
CA VAL A 140 -0.51 5.80 15.44
C VAL A 140 -1.99 6.19 15.42
N ARG A 141 -2.83 5.54 14.60
CA ARG A 141 -4.28 5.79 14.54
C ARG A 141 -4.98 5.57 15.89
N LEU A 142 -4.59 4.52 16.61
CA LEU A 142 -5.12 4.24 17.94
C LEU A 142 -4.66 5.30 18.92
N HIS A 143 -3.39 5.68 18.90
CA HIS A 143 -2.86 6.76 19.74
C HIS A 143 -3.62 8.07 19.52
N GLU A 144 -3.86 8.48 18.27
CA GLU A 144 -4.65 9.68 17.94
C GLU A 144 -6.09 9.65 18.48
N LYS A 145 -6.71 8.48 18.57
CA LYS A 145 -8.09 8.33 19.06
C LYS A 145 -8.21 8.34 20.58
N PHE A 146 -7.13 8.01 21.28
CA PHE A 146 -7.13 7.79 22.73
C PHE A 146 -6.24 8.77 23.52
N ALA A 147 -5.43 9.60 22.85
CA ALA A 147 -4.69 10.72 23.44
C ALA A 147 -5.56 11.97 23.57
#